data_AF-A0A937RVD9-F1
#
_entry.id   AF-A0A937RVD9-F1
#
_cell.length_a   1.000
_cell.length_b   1.000
_cell.length_c   1.000
_cell.angle_alpha   90.00
_cell.angle_beta   90.00
_cell.angle_gamma   90.00
#
_symmetry.space_group_name_H-M   'P 1'
#
loop_
_entity.id
_entity.type
_entity.pdbx_description
1 polymer ?
#
loop_
_entity_poly.entity_id
_entity_poly.type
_entity_poly.pdbx_seq_one_letter_code
_entity_poly.pdbx_strand_id
1 'polypeptide(L)'
;MVETFGQALRRLRGSMSIRELARQAHCGKSHVSDLERGRRALYRTQAVLYLAAAKLATRTGDHDLAWIAADRGQQAALAADAPVLVATLRRQIACVFHDTGRLADADQVITTALDALRRDGVQDEPDLISARGSLHLLGAMISTRCGGLAQARQQFAAAADQAHALGRDDNRLWTAFGPTNVAIHTLAAVTLDDPMQAIHVAERIDTRLLPAPLIGRRVRVQIDLARAHASLGEDATATVHILDVAHRAPQMLRYDTAARTVCSTLLGRAQGSTVSVLRAAAKQAGIAA
;
A
#
# COMPACT_ATOMS: atom_id res chain seq x y z
N MET A 1 7.94 0.83 37.88
CA MET A 1 6.90 0.79 36.82
C MET A 1 6.75 2.17 36.24
N VAL A 2 6.71 2.31 34.91
CA VAL A 2 6.49 3.60 34.24
C VAL A 2 5.00 3.92 34.27
N GLU A 3 4.64 5.10 34.78
CA GLU A 3 3.26 5.60 34.83
C GLU A 3 2.71 5.77 33.40
N THR A 4 1.50 5.25 33.11
CA THR A 4 0.82 5.47 31.83
C THR A 4 0.30 6.90 31.72
N PHE A 5 0.11 7.43 30.49
CA PHE A 5 -0.44 8.78 30.29
C PHE A 5 -1.77 9.00 31.02
N GLY A 6 -2.68 8.01 31.01
CA GLY A 6 -3.96 8.12 31.72
C GLY A 6 -3.83 8.09 33.24
N GLN A 7 -2.82 7.41 33.79
CA GLN A 7 -2.48 7.49 35.22
C GLN A 7 -1.89 8.87 35.56
N ALA A 8 -0.97 9.38 34.73
CA ALA A 8 -0.40 10.72 34.89
C ALA A 8 -1.47 11.81 34.80
N LEU A 9 -2.40 11.73 33.84
CA LEU A 9 -3.49 12.68 33.68
C LEU A 9 -4.45 12.66 34.88
N ARG A 10 -4.78 11.48 35.42
CA ARG A 10 -5.60 11.35 36.65
C ARG A 10 -4.90 11.97 37.85
N ARG A 11 -3.60 11.73 37.99
CA ARG A 11 -2.78 12.32 39.07
C ARG A 11 -2.71 13.85 38.94
N LEU A 12 -2.47 14.37 37.73
CA LEU A 12 -2.39 15.81 37.46
C LEU A 12 -3.74 16.52 37.63
N ARG A 13 -4.86 15.86 37.30
CA ARG A 13 -6.21 16.42 37.50
C ARG A 13 -6.57 16.57 38.98
N GLY A 14 -5.98 15.76 39.87
CA GLY A 14 -6.27 15.80 41.30
C GLY A 14 -7.76 15.58 41.59
N SER A 15 -8.37 16.52 42.32
CA SER A 15 -9.79 16.47 42.72
C SER A 15 -10.76 17.04 41.68
N MET A 16 -10.28 17.76 40.65
CA MET A 16 -11.17 18.33 39.63
C MET A 16 -11.93 17.22 38.93
N SER A 17 -13.24 17.31 38.74
CA SER A 17 -14.00 16.33 37.96
C SER A 17 -13.59 16.34 36.47
N ILE A 18 -13.86 15.24 35.75
CA ILE A 18 -13.68 15.17 34.28
C ILE A 18 -14.45 16.30 33.58
N ARG A 19 -15.61 16.70 34.11
CA ARG A 19 -16.42 17.81 33.59
C ARG A 19 -15.72 19.14 33.71
N GLU A 20 -15.09 19.41 34.84
CA GLU A 20 -14.35 20.66 35.09
C GLU A 20 -13.09 20.72 34.23
N LEU A 21 -12.33 19.63 34.16
CA LEU A 21 -11.15 19.57 33.30
C LEU A 21 -11.52 19.74 31.83
N ALA A 22 -12.57 19.06 31.36
CA ALA A 22 -13.04 19.20 29.98
C ALA A 22 -13.47 20.64 29.64
N ARG A 23 -14.14 21.32 30.57
CA ARG A 23 -14.52 22.74 30.40
C ARG A 23 -13.29 23.65 30.32
N GLN A 24 -12.30 23.46 31.19
CA GLN A 24 -11.07 24.25 31.18
C GLN A 24 -10.22 23.99 29.92
N ALA A 25 -10.16 22.74 29.47
CA ALA A 25 -9.44 22.33 28.27
C ALA A 25 -10.23 22.54 26.97
N HIS A 26 -11.41 23.18 27.04
CA HIS A 26 -12.30 23.43 25.89
C HIS A 26 -12.56 22.18 25.03
N CYS A 27 -12.77 21.03 25.66
CA CYS A 27 -13.01 19.76 24.98
C CYS A 27 -14.19 18.98 25.58
N GLY A 28 -14.55 17.86 24.93
CA GLY A 28 -15.63 16.98 25.41
C GLY A 28 -15.23 16.16 26.65
N LYS A 29 -16.20 15.86 27.52
CA LYS A 29 -15.97 15.00 28.71
C LYS A 29 -15.55 13.58 28.33
N SER A 30 -16.06 13.07 27.20
CA SER A 30 -15.69 11.78 26.63
C SER A 30 -14.20 11.74 26.28
N HIS A 31 -13.68 12.80 25.64
CA HIS A 31 -12.29 12.92 25.26
C HIS A 31 -11.34 12.81 26.47
N VAL A 32 -11.59 13.55 27.54
CA VAL A 32 -10.82 13.46 28.79
C VAL A 32 -10.93 12.06 29.41
N SER A 33 -12.14 11.49 29.44
CA SER A 33 -12.36 10.13 29.95
C SER A 33 -11.61 9.06 29.15
N ASP A 34 -11.51 9.22 27.83
CA ASP A 34 -10.79 8.30 26.94
C ASP A 34 -9.29 8.35 27.18
N LEU A 35 -8.74 9.53 27.40
CA LEU A 35 -7.34 9.73 27.76
C LEU A 35 -7.01 9.08 29.11
N GLU A 36 -7.81 9.31 30.14
CA GLU A 36 -7.60 8.71 31.47
C GLU A 36 -7.69 7.18 31.45
N ARG A 37 -8.58 6.63 30.62
CA ARG A 37 -8.80 5.18 30.46
C ARG A 37 -7.85 4.54 29.45
N GLY A 38 -6.99 5.30 28.77
CA GLY A 38 -6.09 4.79 27.74
C GLY A 38 -6.81 4.26 26.48
N ARG A 39 -8.07 4.67 26.24
CA ARG A 39 -8.88 4.17 25.11
C ARG A 39 -8.29 4.55 23.76
N ARG A 40 -7.59 5.68 23.64
CA ARG A 40 -6.89 6.07 22.40
C ARG A 40 -5.80 5.07 21.98
N ALA A 41 -5.02 4.57 22.94
CA ALA A 41 -3.99 3.57 22.66
C ALA A 41 -4.62 2.25 22.19
N LEU A 42 -5.72 1.84 22.82
CA LEU A 42 -6.50 0.68 22.39
C LEU A 42 -7.03 0.86 20.96
N TYR A 43 -7.65 2.00 20.65
CA TYR A 43 -8.16 2.29 19.31
C TYR A 43 -7.05 2.37 18.26
N ARG A 44 -5.87 2.89 18.61
CA ARG A 44 -4.71 2.90 17.73
C ARG A 44 -4.25 1.47 17.40
N THR A 45 -4.15 0.61 18.41
CA THR A 45 -3.81 -0.81 18.20
C THR A 45 -4.87 -1.51 17.34
N GLN A 46 -6.15 -1.26 17.62
CA GLN A 46 -7.26 -1.80 16.83
C GLN A 46 -7.19 -1.34 15.36
N ALA A 47 -6.88 -0.06 15.11
CA ALA A 47 -6.70 0.46 13.75
C ALA A 47 -5.55 -0.23 13.01
N VAL A 48 -4.42 -0.47 13.70
CA VAL A 48 -3.27 -1.18 13.12
C VAL A 48 -3.62 -2.64 12.80
N LEU A 49 -4.35 -3.33 13.67
CA LEU A 49 -4.79 -4.70 13.42
C LEU A 49 -5.73 -4.78 12.21
N TYR A 50 -6.70 -3.86 12.13
CA TYR A 50 -7.58 -3.77 10.97
C TYR A 50 -6.86 -3.39 9.69
N LEU A 51 -5.85 -2.51 9.75
CA LEU A 51 -5.01 -2.19 8.60
C LEU A 51 -4.26 -3.42 8.09
N ALA A 52 -3.71 -4.24 9.00
CA ALA A 52 -3.04 -5.48 8.63
C ALA A 52 -4.01 -6.49 7.99
N ALA A 53 -5.20 -6.66 8.58
CA ALA A 53 -6.25 -7.51 8.04
C ALA A 53 -6.70 -7.05 6.64
N ALA A 54 -6.93 -5.74 6.45
CA ALA A 54 -7.30 -5.16 5.16
C ALA A 54 -6.24 -5.43 4.09
N LYS A 55 -4.96 -5.17 4.40
CA LYS A 55 -3.85 -5.44 3.49
C LYS A 55 -3.74 -6.91 3.10
N LEU A 56 -3.91 -7.82 4.05
CA LEU A 56 -3.87 -9.25 3.78
C LEU A 56 -5.04 -9.67 2.89
N ALA A 57 -6.26 -9.25 3.22
CA ALA A 57 -7.46 -9.57 2.48
C ALA A 57 -7.41 -9.03 1.03
N THR A 58 -6.92 -7.80 0.82
CA THR A 58 -6.68 -7.25 -0.54
C THR A 58 -5.71 -8.13 -1.32
N ARG A 59 -4.62 -8.60 -0.68
CA ARG A 59 -3.63 -9.45 -1.34
C ARG A 59 -4.16 -10.83 -1.69
N THR A 60 -5.14 -11.35 -0.98
CA THR A 60 -5.76 -12.66 -1.26
C THR A 60 -7.00 -12.57 -2.14
N GLY A 61 -7.42 -11.35 -2.54
CA GLY A 61 -8.58 -11.11 -3.39
C GLY A 61 -9.93 -11.09 -2.64
N ASP A 62 -9.93 -11.12 -1.31
CA ASP A 62 -11.16 -10.99 -0.51
C ASP A 62 -11.47 -9.50 -0.31
N HIS A 63 -12.04 -8.90 -1.34
CA HIS A 63 -12.30 -7.45 -1.40
C HIS A 63 -13.37 -7.00 -0.40
N ASP A 64 -14.34 -7.84 -0.07
CA ASP A 64 -15.39 -7.54 0.92
C ASP A 64 -14.79 -7.46 2.33
N LEU A 65 -14.00 -8.47 2.72
CA LEU A 65 -13.30 -8.45 4.01
C LEU A 65 -12.30 -7.30 4.06
N ALA A 66 -11.58 -7.02 2.97
CA ALA A 66 -10.64 -5.91 2.89
C ALA A 66 -11.33 -4.56 3.14
N TRP A 67 -12.49 -4.34 2.51
CA TRP A 67 -13.28 -3.13 2.67
C TRP A 67 -13.80 -2.97 4.10
N ILE A 68 -14.44 -4.01 4.65
CA ILE A 68 -14.96 -4.00 6.02
C ILE A 68 -13.84 -3.76 7.04
N ALA A 69 -12.70 -4.43 6.89
CA ALA A 69 -11.55 -4.25 7.76
C ALA A 69 -11.01 -2.81 7.65
N ALA A 70 -10.84 -2.28 6.44
CA ALA A 70 -10.34 -0.92 6.25
C ALA A 70 -11.30 0.14 6.81
N ASP A 71 -12.61 -0.01 6.64
CA ASP A 71 -13.61 0.90 7.23
C ASP A 71 -13.58 0.87 8.76
N ARG A 72 -13.62 -0.34 9.37
CA ARG A 72 -13.53 -0.47 10.83
C ARG A 72 -12.21 0.06 11.38
N GLY A 73 -11.11 -0.16 10.66
CA GLY A 73 -9.82 0.42 10.99
C GLY A 73 -9.84 1.94 10.91
N GLN A 74 -10.49 2.53 9.89
CA GLN A 74 -10.65 3.98 9.77
C GLN A 74 -11.41 4.55 10.98
N GLN A 75 -12.52 3.93 11.38
CA GLN A 75 -13.28 4.37 12.56
C GLN A 75 -12.43 4.31 13.84
N ALA A 76 -11.64 3.24 14.00
CA ALA A 76 -10.71 3.13 15.13
C ALA A 76 -9.60 4.19 15.05
N ALA A 77 -9.06 4.50 13.87
CA ALA A 77 -8.04 5.53 13.70
C ALA A 77 -8.57 6.94 14.00
N LEU A 78 -9.84 7.22 13.64
CA LEU A 78 -10.53 8.47 14.01
C LEU A 78 -10.71 8.56 15.53
N ALA A 79 -11.17 7.49 16.18
CA ALA A 79 -11.31 7.43 17.64
C ALA A 79 -9.95 7.53 18.37
N ALA A 80 -8.87 7.10 17.71
CA ALA A 80 -7.51 7.23 18.20
C ALA A 80 -6.88 8.60 17.97
N ASP A 81 -7.55 9.51 17.23
CA ASP A 81 -7.01 10.82 16.84
C ASP A 81 -5.68 10.69 16.07
N ALA A 82 -5.66 9.72 15.14
CA ALA A 82 -4.45 9.33 14.40
C ALA A 82 -4.61 9.62 12.89
N PRO A 83 -4.48 10.89 12.45
CA PRO A 83 -4.79 11.32 11.09
C PRO A 83 -3.98 10.57 10.01
N VAL A 84 -2.72 10.25 10.30
CA VAL A 84 -1.87 9.50 9.34
C VAL A 84 -2.33 8.04 9.20
N LEU A 85 -2.85 7.42 10.27
CA LEU A 85 -3.47 6.09 10.18
C LEU A 85 -4.79 6.16 9.41
N VAL A 86 -5.61 7.20 9.62
CA VAL A 86 -6.84 7.43 8.84
C VAL A 86 -6.51 7.49 7.35
N ALA A 87 -5.50 8.26 6.95
CA ALA A 87 -5.06 8.34 5.56
C ALA A 87 -4.58 6.99 5.01
N THR A 88 -3.84 6.22 5.80
CA THR A 88 -3.34 4.89 5.40
C THR A 88 -4.48 3.87 5.23
N LEU A 89 -5.53 3.96 6.04
CA LEU A 89 -6.72 3.12 5.94
C LEU A 89 -7.62 3.55 4.77
N ARG A 90 -7.78 4.86 4.53
CA ARG A 90 -8.44 5.38 3.32
C ARG A 90 -7.76 4.93 2.04
N ARG A 91 -6.42 4.89 2.03
CA ARG A 91 -5.66 4.26 0.94
C ARG A 91 -6.09 2.81 0.71
N GLN A 92 -6.31 2.01 1.77
CA GLN A 92 -6.76 0.61 1.60
C GLN A 92 -8.18 0.52 1.03
N ILE A 93 -9.08 1.40 1.47
CA ILE A 93 -10.43 1.52 0.87
C ILE A 93 -10.30 1.83 -0.63
N ALA A 94 -9.46 2.81 -0.99
CA ALA A 94 -9.21 3.16 -2.40
C ALA A 94 -8.55 2.01 -3.19
N CYS A 95 -7.67 1.20 -2.58
CA CYS A 95 -7.14 -0.01 -3.22
C CYS A 95 -8.26 -1.00 -3.57
N VAL A 96 -9.23 -1.21 -2.67
CA VAL A 96 -10.38 -2.08 -2.96
C VAL A 96 -11.21 -1.55 -4.13
N PHE A 97 -11.50 -0.25 -4.14
CA PHE A 97 -12.23 0.37 -5.26
C PHE A 97 -11.45 0.32 -6.57
N HIS A 98 -10.13 0.52 -6.52
CA HIS A 98 -9.28 0.34 -7.68
C HIS A 98 -9.37 -1.10 -8.22
N ASP A 99 -9.17 -2.11 -7.38
CA ASP A 99 -9.13 -3.50 -7.80
C ASP A 99 -10.48 -4.00 -8.31
N THR A 100 -11.58 -3.47 -7.77
CA THR A 100 -12.97 -3.78 -8.21
C THR A 100 -13.46 -2.92 -9.38
N GLY A 101 -12.63 -2.03 -9.93
CA GLY A 101 -12.95 -1.21 -11.11
C GLY A 101 -13.78 0.04 -10.81
N ARG A 102 -14.07 0.35 -9.55
CA ARG A 102 -14.75 1.57 -9.10
C ARG A 102 -13.79 2.77 -9.04
N LEU A 103 -13.20 3.10 -10.19
CA LEU A 103 -12.09 4.06 -10.28
C LEU A 103 -12.46 5.48 -9.83
N ALA A 104 -13.68 5.94 -10.12
CA ALA A 104 -14.16 7.25 -9.66
C ALA A 104 -14.27 7.34 -8.13
N ASP A 105 -14.78 6.29 -7.48
CA ASP A 105 -14.85 6.22 -6.02
C ASP A 105 -13.44 6.17 -5.39
N ALA A 106 -12.53 5.43 -6.01
CA ALA A 106 -11.14 5.37 -5.59
C ALA A 106 -10.47 6.76 -5.62
N ASP A 107 -10.66 7.50 -6.71
CA ASP A 107 -10.13 8.85 -6.88
C ASP A 107 -10.72 9.83 -5.85
N GLN A 108 -12.04 9.77 -5.61
CA GLN A 108 -12.70 10.60 -4.61
C GLN A 108 -12.15 10.34 -3.19
N VAL A 109 -11.92 9.08 -2.82
CA VAL A 109 -11.33 8.71 -1.52
C VAL A 109 -9.91 9.26 -1.38
N ILE A 110 -9.07 9.15 -2.42
CA ILE A 110 -7.71 9.67 -2.43
C ILE A 110 -7.69 11.19 -2.28
N THR A 111 -8.48 11.89 -3.10
CA THR A 111 -8.58 13.35 -3.08
C THR A 111 -9.03 13.85 -1.69
N THR A 112 -10.06 13.23 -1.13
CA THR A 112 -10.56 13.59 0.20
C THR A 112 -9.53 13.31 1.31
N ALA A 113 -8.74 12.24 1.18
CA ALA A 113 -7.67 11.92 2.13
C ALA A 113 -6.51 12.93 2.07
N LEU A 114 -6.08 13.30 0.87
CA LEU A 114 -5.03 14.31 0.67
C LEU A 114 -5.45 15.68 1.20
N ASP A 115 -6.69 16.10 0.93
CA ASP A 115 -7.24 17.37 1.44
C ASP A 115 -7.30 17.41 2.98
N ALA A 116 -7.69 16.31 3.63
CA ALA A 116 -7.71 16.22 5.08
C ALA A 116 -6.30 16.39 5.67
N LEU A 117 -5.31 15.68 5.12
CA LEU A 117 -3.91 15.78 5.56
C LEU A 117 -3.28 17.17 5.32
N ARG A 118 -3.85 17.98 4.43
CA ARG A 118 -3.42 19.37 4.20
C ARG A 118 -4.04 20.33 5.22
N ARG A 119 -5.30 20.11 5.63
CA ARG A 119 -6.01 20.99 6.57
C ARG A 119 -5.52 20.84 8.01
N ASP A 120 -5.10 19.65 8.40
CA ASP A 120 -4.72 19.36 9.79
C ASP A 120 -3.40 20.04 10.23
N GLY A 121 -2.68 20.72 9.32
CA GLY A 121 -1.50 21.52 9.65
C GLY A 121 -0.36 20.72 10.29
N VAL A 122 -0.39 19.39 10.15
CA VAL A 122 0.61 18.48 10.73
C VAL A 122 1.95 18.80 10.10
N GLN A 123 2.98 19.01 10.93
CA GLN A 123 4.34 19.20 10.44
C GLN A 123 4.74 18.01 9.56
N ASP A 124 5.62 18.24 8.58
CA ASP A 124 6.09 17.21 7.65
C ASP A 124 7.00 16.18 8.37
N GLU A 125 6.37 15.39 9.22
CA GLU A 125 6.96 14.22 9.83
C GLU A 125 7.05 13.10 8.79
N PRO A 126 8.07 12.23 8.86
CA PRO A 126 8.27 11.18 7.86
C PRO A 126 7.06 10.25 7.63
N ASP A 127 6.22 10.02 8.64
CA ASP A 127 5.02 9.21 8.51
C ASP A 127 3.95 9.91 7.66
N LEU A 128 3.81 11.24 7.78
CA LEU A 128 2.90 12.04 6.97
C LEU A 128 3.33 12.08 5.50
N ILE A 129 4.63 12.30 5.26
CA ILE A 129 5.23 12.28 3.91
C ILE A 129 4.99 10.92 3.26
N SER A 130 5.24 9.83 4.00
CA SER A 130 4.98 8.47 3.54
C SER A 130 3.51 8.23 3.18
N ALA A 131 2.57 8.71 4.01
CA ALA A 131 1.14 8.57 3.74
C ALA A 131 0.71 9.36 2.49
N ARG A 132 1.08 10.65 2.38
CA ARG A 132 0.78 11.50 1.20
C ARG A 132 1.36 10.90 -0.07
N GLY A 133 2.64 10.57 -0.06
CA GLY A 133 3.33 9.97 -1.19
C GLY A 133 2.70 8.66 -1.62
N SER A 134 2.29 7.81 -0.66
CA SER A 134 1.56 6.59 -1.01
C SER A 134 0.23 6.91 -1.69
N LEU A 135 -0.59 7.84 -1.17
CA LEU A 135 -1.88 8.25 -1.78
C LEU A 135 -1.67 8.71 -3.23
N HIS A 136 -0.67 9.55 -3.48
CA HIS A 136 -0.30 9.98 -4.84
C HIS A 136 0.07 8.81 -5.75
N LEU A 137 0.83 7.81 -5.27
CA LEU A 137 1.13 6.61 -6.07
C LEU A 137 -0.13 5.83 -6.47
N LEU A 138 -1.15 5.73 -5.60
CA LEU A 138 -2.40 5.08 -6.00
C LEU A 138 -3.22 5.98 -6.94
N GLY A 139 -3.24 7.29 -6.71
CA GLY A 139 -3.81 8.25 -7.65
C GLY A 139 -3.23 8.10 -9.06
N ALA A 140 -1.91 7.97 -9.17
CA ALA A 140 -1.24 7.75 -10.45
C ALA A 140 -1.72 6.47 -11.14
N MET A 141 -1.81 5.36 -10.41
CA MET A 141 -2.31 4.09 -10.96
C MET A 141 -3.78 4.16 -11.37
N ILE A 142 -4.62 4.86 -10.59
CA ILE A 142 -6.02 5.11 -10.95
C ILE A 142 -6.09 5.91 -12.25
N SER A 143 -5.36 7.02 -12.36
CA SER A 143 -5.31 7.84 -13.58
C SER A 143 -4.80 7.05 -14.79
N THR A 144 -3.77 6.21 -14.63
CA THR A 144 -3.29 5.31 -15.70
C THR A 144 -4.41 4.39 -16.17
N ARG A 145 -5.17 3.76 -15.27
CA ARG A 145 -6.28 2.88 -15.65
C ARG A 145 -7.46 3.61 -16.30
N CYS A 146 -7.64 4.90 -15.98
CA CYS A 146 -8.62 5.76 -16.65
C CYS A 146 -8.13 6.29 -18.02
N GLY A 147 -6.91 5.98 -18.46
CA GLY A 147 -6.31 6.54 -19.69
C GLY A 147 -5.84 8.00 -19.56
N GLY A 148 -5.84 8.55 -18.34
CA GLY A 148 -5.47 9.94 -18.06
C GLY A 148 -3.96 10.14 -17.92
N LEU A 149 -3.20 10.05 -19.00
CA LEU A 149 -1.72 10.13 -18.97
C LEU A 149 -1.18 11.41 -18.32
N ALA A 150 -1.81 12.56 -18.57
CA ALA A 150 -1.40 13.83 -17.98
C ALA A 150 -1.60 13.85 -16.46
N GLN A 151 -2.75 13.37 -15.99
CA GLN A 151 -3.04 13.25 -14.55
C GLN A 151 -2.13 12.22 -13.87
N ALA A 152 -1.89 11.07 -14.51
CA ALA A 152 -0.97 10.06 -13.98
C ALA A 152 0.44 10.64 -13.78
N ARG A 153 0.94 11.42 -14.76
CA ARG A 153 2.24 12.12 -14.65
C ARG A 153 2.26 13.13 -13.51
N GLN A 154 1.20 13.92 -13.32
CA GLN A 154 1.11 14.86 -12.19
C GLN A 154 1.15 14.14 -10.84
N GLN A 155 0.42 13.02 -10.71
CA GLN A 155 0.41 12.23 -9.49
C GLN A 155 1.77 11.56 -9.22
N PHE A 156 2.46 11.06 -10.26
CA PHE A 156 3.83 10.55 -10.12
C PHE A 156 4.83 11.64 -9.73
N ALA A 157 4.71 12.85 -10.29
CA ALA A 157 5.54 13.98 -9.91
C ALA A 157 5.34 14.35 -8.43
N ALA A 158 4.09 14.48 -7.99
CA ALA A 158 3.78 14.73 -6.58
C ALA A 158 4.32 13.62 -5.66
N ALA A 159 4.21 12.34 -6.07
CA ALA A 159 4.83 11.24 -5.34
C ALA A 159 6.36 11.34 -5.31
N ALA A 160 7.01 11.74 -6.40
CA ALA A 160 8.45 11.94 -6.45
C ALA A 160 8.91 13.06 -5.51
N ASP A 161 8.16 14.17 -5.45
CA ASP A 161 8.44 15.28 -4.52
C ASP A 161 8.37 14.80 -3.06
N GLN A 162 7.36 14.00 -2.71
CA GLN A 162 7.27 13.40 -1.37
C GLN A 162 8.41 12.42 -1.11
N ALA A 163 8.82 11.62 -2.10
CA ALA A 163 9.94 10.68 -1.95
C ALA A 163 11.28 11.41 -1.77
N HIS A 164 11.47 12.54 -2.46
CA HIS A 164 12.63 13.40 -2.29
C HIS A 164 12.67 13.99 -0.87
N ALA A 165 11.53 14.49 -0.38
CA ALA A 165 11.41 15.01 1.00
C ALA A 165 11.67 13.91 2.05
N LEU A 166 11.25 12.66 1.81
CA LEU A 166 11.53 11.54 2.71
C LEU A 166 13.01 11.12 2.69
N GLY A 167 13.69 11.29 1.55
CA GLY A 167 15.14 11.12 1.39
C GLY A 167 15.65 9.67 1.36
N ARG A 168 14.80 8.66 1.63
CA ARG A 168 15.18 7.25 1.64
C ARG A 168 13.99 6.32 1.43
N ASP A 169 14.27 5.06 1.09
CA ASP A 169 13.29 3.98 1.16
C ASP A 169 13.04 3.58 2.63
N ASP A 170 11.77 3.53 3.04
CA ASP A 170 11.35 3.14 4.38
C ASP A 170 10.06 2.31 4.29
N ASN A 171 9.61 1.74 5.41
CA ASN A 171 8.35 1.02 5.49
C ASN A 171 7.39 1.62 6.53
N ARG A 172 7.40 2.96 6.62
CA ARG A 172 6.53 3.72 7.52
C ARG A 172 5.07 3.45 7.21
N LEU A 173 4.30 3.10 8.24
CA LEU A 173 2.89 2.71 8.14
C LEU A 173 2.64 1.60 7.10
N TRP A 174 3.66 0.77 6.88
CA TRP A 174 3.64 -0.34 5.94
C TRP A 174 3.25 0.07 4.51
N THR A 175 3.59 1.29 4.08
CA THR A 175 3.30 1.78 2.72
C THR A 175 4.35 1.33 1.70
N ALA A 176 5.54 0.93 2.19
CA ALA A 176 6.77 0.79 1.40
C ALA A 176 7.15 2.06 0.62
N PHE A 177 6.67 3.23 1.04
CA PHE A 177 6.88 4.46 0.29
C PHE A 177 8.35 4.93 0.37
N GLY A 178 8.85 5.41 -0.76
CA GLY A 178 10.23 5.81 -0.95
C GLY A 178 10.58 5.88 -2.45
N PRO A 179 11.77 6.41 -2.79
CA PRO A 179 12.18 6.63 -4.18
C PRO A 179 12.10 5.36 -5.05
N THR A 180 12.55 4.21 -4.53
CA THR A 180 12.54 2.96 -5.27
C THR A 180 11.11 2.49 -5.54
N ASN A 181 10.21 2.67 -4.58
CA ASN A 181 8.81 2.29 -4.75
C ASN A 181 8.06 3.22 -5.72
N VAL A 182 8.45 4.50 -5.85
CA VAL A 182 7.95 5.37 -6.93
C VAL A 182 8.33 4.79 -8.28
N ALA A 183 9.61 4.45 -8.49
CA ALA A 183 10.10 3.86 -9.73
C ALA A 183 9.40 2.54 -10.07
N ILE A 184 9.12 1.68 -9.08
CA ILE A 184 8.37 0.43 -9.26
C ILE A 184 6.93 0.70 -9.74
N HIS A 185 6.24 1.72 -9.22
CA HIS A 185 4.89 2.05 -9.71
C HIS A 185 4.94 2.69 -11.10
N THR A 186 5.96 3.49 -11.40
CA THR A 186 6.18 4.02 -12.76
C THR A 186 6.39 2.88 -13.76
N LEU A 187 7.22 1.87 -13.43
CA LEU A 187 7.37 0.65 -14.22
C LEU A 187 6.01 -0.03 -14.46
N ALA A 188 5.24 -0.28 -13.40
CA ALA A 188 3.95 -0.95 -13.51
C ALA A 188 2.96 -0.18 -14.40
N ALA A 189 2.99 1.16 -14.38
CA ALA A 189 2.14 1.99 -15.22
C ALA A 189 2.52 1.90 -16.71
N VAL A 190 3.81 1.91 -17.05
CA VAL A 190 4.25 1.85 -18.46
C VAL A 190 4.19 0.44 -19.05
N THR A 191 4.26 -0.61 -18.23
CA THR A 191 4.29 -2.02 -18.68
C THR A 191 3.09 -2.43 -19.54
N LEU A 192 1.93 -1.77 -19.35
CA LEU A 192 0.72 -2.06 -20.12
C LEU A 192 0.74 -1.47 -21.53
N ASP A 193 1.40 -0.32 -21.71
CA ASP A 193 1.33 0.46 -22.95
C ASP A 193 2.60 0.34 -23.79
N ASP A 194 3.77 0.25 -23.14
CA ASP A 194 5.08 0.23 -23.80
C ASP A 194 6.03 -0.77 -23.10
N PRO A 195 6.03 -2.05 -23.53
CA PRO A 195 6.89 -3.08 -22.96
C PRO A 195 8.40 -2.78 -23.09
N MET A 196 8.82 -2.12 -24.17
CA MET A 196 10.24 -1.78 -24.38
C MET A 196 10.70 -0.70 -23.40
N GLN A 197 9.89 0.35 -23.25
CA GLN A 197 10.15 1.39 -22.26
C GLN A 197 10.09 0.83 -20.83
N ALA A 198 9.22 -0.15 -20.55
CA ALA A 198 9.16 -0.81 -19.26
C ALA A 198 10.48 -1.52 -18.91
N ILE A 199 11.07 -2.26 -19.85
CA ILE A 199 12.38 -2.92 -19.65
C ILE A 199 13.46 -1.87 -19.31
N HIS A 200 13.53 -0.78 -20.08
CA HIS A 200 14.50 0.30 -19.84
C HIS A 200 14.31 0.99 -18.48
N VAL A 201 13.05 1.17 -18.05
CA VAL A 201 12.76 1.69 -16.70
C VAL A 201 13.24 0.71 -15.64
N ALA A 202 12.98 -0.59 -15.81
CA ALA A 202 13.33 -1.62 -14.86
C ALA A 202 14.85 -1.75 -14.63
N GLU A 203 15.67 -1.59 -15.68
CA GLU A 203 17.15 -1.64 -15.59
C GLU A 203 17.73 -0.59 -14.63
N ARG A 204 17.00 0.51 -14.41
CA ARG A 204 17.43 1.62 -13.54
C ARG A 204 16.97 1.44 -12.09
N ILE A 205 16.18 0.41 -11.79
CA ILE A 205 15.64 0.18 -10.44
C ILE A 205 16.60 -0.67 -9.61
N ASP A 206 17.33 -0.05 -8.68
CA ASP A 206 18.09 -0.79 -7.69
C ASP A 206 17.20 -1.23 -6.51
N THR A 207 16.63 -2.43 -6.61
CA THR A 207 15.77 -2.96 -5.54
C THR A 207 16.51 -3.23 -4.23
N ARG A 208 17.87 -3.25 -4.20
CA ARG A 208 18.68 -3.46 -2.98
C ARG A 208 18.48 -2.36 -1.95
N LEU A 209 18.11 -1.16 -2.39
CA LEU A 209 17.81 0.00 -1.54
C LEU A 209 16.58 -0.18 -0.67
N LEU A 210 15.64 -1.07 -1.06
CA LEU A 210 14.44 -1.33 -0.26
C LEU A 210 14.79 -2.01 1.08
N PRO A 211 14.10 -1.69 2.19
CA PRO A 211 14.18 -2.47 3.41
C PRO A 211 14.05 -3.99 3.19
N ALA A 212 14.85 -4.79 3.90
CA ALA A 212 14.93 -6.24 3.74
C ALA A 212 13.55 -6.97 3.78
N PRO A 213 12.58 -6.59 4.64
CA PRO A 213 11.28 -7.25 4.69
C PRO A 213 10.42 -7.05 3.42
N LEU A 214 10.77 -6.13 2.53
CA LEU A 214 9.98 -5.78 1.34
C LEU A 214 10.23 -6.70 0.14
N ILE A 215 10.32 -8.01 0.38
CA ILE A 215 10.53 -9.03 -0.66
C ILE A 215 9.45 -8.90 -1.76
N GLY A 216 8.18 -8.71 -1.36
CA GLY A 216 7.08 -8.55 -2.30
C GLY A 216 7.22 -7.36 -3.26
N ARG A 217 7.85 -6.25 -2.83
CA ARG A 217 8.13 -5.11 -3.71
C ARG A 217 9.30 -5.41 -4.66
N ARG A 218 10.32 -6.12 -4.17
CA ARG A 218 11.47 -6.54 -4.99
C ARG A 218 11.04 -7.45 -6.13
N VAL A 219 10.19 -8.44 -5.87
CA VAL A 219 9.71 -9.38 -6.90
C VAL A 219 8.65 -8.75 -7.83
N ARG A 220 8.02 -7.63 -7.45
CA ARG A 220 7.08 -6.92 -8.34
C ARG A 220 7.74 -6.50 -9.65
N VAL A 221 8.98 -6.03 -9.59
CA VAL A 221 9.78 -5.70 -10.79
C VAL A 221 9.91 -6.91 -11.72
N GLN A 222 10.10 -8.10 -11.17
CA GLN A 222 10.23 -9.33 -11.94
C GLN A 222 8.92 -9.74 -12.59
N ILE A 223 7.78 -9.53 -11.91
CA ILE A 223 6.46 -9.74 -12.51
C ILE A 223 6.26 -8.79 -13.69
N ASP A 224 6.58 -7.50 -13.53
CA ASP A 224 6.40 -6.51 -14.59
C ASP A 224 7.38 -6.71 -15.77
N LEU A 225 8.62 -7.14 -15.51
CA LEU A 225 9.56 -7.59 -16.55
C LEU A 225 9.07 -8.84 -17.29
N ALA A 226 8.56 -9.85 -16.56
CA ALA A 226 8.01 -11.05 -17.18
C ALA A 226 6.85 -10.72 -18.12
N ARG A 227 5.98 -9.78 -17.72
CA ARG A 227 4.89 -9.25 -18.56
C ARG A 227 5.42 -8.58 -19.81
N ALA A 228 6.40 -7.68 -19.66
CA ALA A 228 6.97 -6.94 -20.78
C ALA A 228 7.60 -7.88 -21.82
N HIS A 229 8.45 -8.80 -21.39
CA HIS A 229 9.07 -9.81 -22.27
C HIS A 229 8.05 -10.73 -22.93
N ALA A 230 7.03 -11.21 -22.19
CA ALA A 230 5.98 -12.06 -22.75
C ALA A 230 5.13 -11.34 -23.82
N SER A 231 4.91 -10.03 -23.67
CA SER A 231 4.23 -9.19 -24.67
C SER A 231 5.05 -9.01 -25.95
N LEU A 232 6.39 -9.08 -25.85
CA LEU A 232 7.31 -9.03 -26.98
C LEU A 232 7.56 -10.41 -27.63
N GLY A 233 6.98 -11.48 -27.08
CA GLY A 233 7.20 -12.86 -27.55
C GLY A 233 8.52 -13.48 -27.05
N GLU A 234 9.20 -12.82 -26.11
CA GLU A 234 10.48 -13.26 -25.53
C GLU A 234 10.24 -14.22 -24.35
N ASP A 235 9.50 -15.30 -24.63
CA ASP A 235 8.96 -16.21 -23.60
C ASP A 235 10.05 -16.90 -22.76
N ALA A 236 11.24 -17.12 -23.31
CA ALA A 236 12.37 -17.67 -22.56
C ALA A 236 12.82 -16.72 -21.43
N THR A 237 12.99 -15.43 -21.74
CA THR A 237 13.36 -14.39 -20.77
C THR A 237 12.23 -14.19 -19.76
N ALA A 238 10.98 -14.11 -20.24
CA ALA A 238 9.81 -14.02 -19.36
C ALA A 238 9.72 -15.21 -18.37
N THR A 239 10.06 -16.41 -18.82
CA THR A 239 10.11 -17.62 -17.98
C THR A 239 11.14 -17.48 -16.87
N VAL A 240 12.35 -16.98 -17.15
CA VAL A 240 13.39 -16.76 -16.13
C VAL A 240 12.85 -15.86 -15.01
N HIS A 241 12.18 -14.76 -15.35
CA HIS A 241 11.59 -13.87 -14.36
C HIS A 241 10.48 -14.53 -13.52
N ILE A 242 9.59 -15.32 -14.14
CA ILE A 242 8.56 -16.06 -13.40
C ILE A 242 9.16 -17.09 -12.44
N LEU A 243 10.25 -17.75 -12.83
CA LEU A 243 10.94 -18.69 -11.96
C LEU A 243 11.63 -17.99 -10.78
N ASP A 244 12.19 -16.80 -10.97
CA ASP A 244 12.70 -15.98 -9.86
C ASP A 244 11.58 -15.63 -8.86
N VAL A 245 10.39 -15.24 -9.37
CA VAL A 245 9.22 -14.98 -8.54
C VAL A 245 8.78 -16.24 -7.79
N ALA A 246 8.69 -17.39 -8.46
CA ALA A 246 8.33 -18.66 -7.85
C ALA A 246 9.29 -19.08 -6.73
N HIS A 247 10.58 -18.83 -6.91
CA HIS A 247 11.63 -19.15 -5.94
C HIS A 247 11.58 -18.22 -4.71
N ARG A 248 11.51 -16.90 -4.93
CA ARG A 248 11.68 -15.90 -3.86
C ARG A 248 10.39 -15.53 -3.14
N ALA A 249 9.26 -15.59 -3.84
CA ALA A 249 7.96 -15.17 -3.32
C ALA A 249 6.82 -16.00 -3.96
N PRO A 250 6.75 -17.32 -3.71
CA PRO A 250 5.73 -18.20 -4.31
C PRO A 250 4.30 -17.73 -4.03
N GLN A 251 4.06 -17.05 -2.91
CA GLN A 251 2.75 -16.47 -2.58
C GLN A 251 2.35 -15.37 -3.58
N MET A 252 3.30 -14.62 -4.15
CA MET A 252 3.00 -13.63 -5.18
C MET A 252 2.58 -14.30 -6.49
N LEU A 253 3.22 -15.41 -6.88
CA LEU A 253 2.77 -16.18 -8.03
C LEU A 253 1.37 -16.79 -7.81
N ARG A 254 1.04 -17.14 -6.56
CA ARG A 254 -0.26 -17.69 -6.18
C ARG A 254 -1.40 -16.68 -6.25
N TYR A 255 -1.19 -15.47 -5.70
CA TYR A 255 -2.28 -14.51 -5.44
C TYR A 255 -2.25 -13.27 -6.35
N ASP A 256 -1.12 -12.92 -6.95
CA ASP A 256 -1.05 -11.75 -7.82
C ASP A 256 -1.60 -12.06 -9.21
N THR A 257 -2.66 -11.37 -9.62
CA THR A 257 -3.34 -11.60 -10.91
C THR A 257 -2.39 -11.46 -12.09
N ALA A 258 -1.47 -10.49 -12.07
CA ALA A 258 -0.57 -10.27 -13.19
C ALA A 258 0.48 -11.38 -13.31
N ALA A 259 1.02 -11.85 -12.18
CA ALA A 259 1.92 -13.01 -12.16
C ALA A 259 1.25 -14.28 -12.69
N ARG A 260 0.00 -14.54 -12.26
CA ARG A 260 -0.78 -15.68 -12.75
C ARG A 260 -1.04 -15.60 -14.24
N THR A 261 -1.49 -14.44 -14.73
CA THR A 261 -1.77 -14.23 -16.15
C THR A 261 -0.54 -14.51 -17.02
N VAL A 262 0.63 -13.97 -16.65
CA VAL A 262 1.87 -14.26 -17.40
C VAL A 262 2.23 -15.73 -17.33
N CYS A 263 2.17 -16.34 -16.15
CA CYS A 263 2.48 -17.77 -16.01
C CYS A 263 1.57 -18.64 -16.88
N SER A 264 0.27 -18.37 -16.91
CA SER A 264 -0.69 -19.06 -17.79
C SER A 264 -0.42 -18.81 -19.27
N THR A 265 -0.10 -17.57 -19.67
CA THR A 265 0.28 -17.25 -21.06
C THR A 265 1.52 -18.04 -21.50
N LEU A 266 2.56 -18.07 -20.65
CA LEU A 266 3.79 -18.81 -20.93
C LEU A 266 3.54 -20.32 -20.98
N LEU A 267 2.73 -20.86 -20.08
CA LEU A 267 2.33 -22.27 -20.11
C LEU A 267 1.63 -22.66 -21.42
N GLY A 268 0.74 -21.80 -21.91
CA GLY A 268 0.04 -22.03 -23.18
C GLY A 268 0.94 -21.99 -24.41
N ARG A 269 2.09 -21.30 -24.33
CA ARG A 269 3.08 -21.17 -25.41
C ARG A 269 4.30 -22.08 -25.26
N ALA A 270 4.49 -22.67 -24.08
CA ALA A 270 5.69 -23.42 -23.73
C ALA A 270 5.88 -24.67 -24.60
N GLN A 271 7.13 -24.96 -24.93
CA GLN A 271 7.56 -26.14 -25.69
C GLN A 271 8.68 -26.87 -24.96
N GLY A 272 8.79 -28.18 -25.18
CA GLY A 272 9.88 -29.01 -24.66
C GLY A 272 10.04 -28.97 -23.13
N SER A 273 11.27 -28.79 -22.65
CA SER A 273 11.60 -28.81 -21.22
C SER A 273 10.97 -27.65 -20.43
N THR A 274 10.73 -26.50 -21.07
CA THR A 274 10.10 -25.33 -20.47
C THR A 274 8.71 -25.64 -19.88
N VAL A 275 7.96 -26.55 -20.52
CA VAL A 275 6.64 -26.99 -20.03
C VAL A 275 6.74 -27.60 -18.64
N SER A 276 7.74 -28.46 -18.41
CA SER A 276 7.91 -29.15 -17.12
C SER A 276 8.23 -28.18 -15.99
N VAL A 277 9.10 -27.20 -16.27
CA VAL A 277 9.57 -26.22 -15.29
C VAL A 277 8.46 -25.23 -14.94
N LEU A 278 7.74 -24.71 -15.93
CA LEU A 278 6.60 -23.82 -15.70
C LEU A 278 5.45 -24.55 -14.99
N ARG A 279 5.18 -25.82 -15.31
CA ARG A 279 4.16 -26.62 -14.60
C ARG A 279 4.53 -26.82 -13.13
N ALA A 280 5.80 -27.07 -12.83
CA ALA A 280 6.25 -27.18 -11.45
C ALA A 280 6.03 -25.88 -10.67
N ALA A 281 6.40 -24.74 -11.26
CA ALA A 281 6.19 -23.42 -10.67
C ALA A 281 4.69 -23.10 -10.48
N ALA A 282 3.86 -23.38 -11.49
CA ALA A 282 2.41 -23.17 -11.44
C ALA A 282 1.74 -24.05 -10.37
N LYS A 283 2.13 -25.32 -10.27
CA LYS A 283 1.65 -26.24 -9.24
C LYS A 283 2.02 -25.76 -7.84
N GLN A 284 3.27 -25.31 -7.64
CA GLN A 284 3.70 -24.75 -6.36
C GLN A 284 2.91 -23.49 -5.98
N ALA A 285 2.53 -22.68 -6.97
CA ALA A 285 1.68 -21.52 -6.79
C ALA A 285 0.18 -21.86 -6.66
N GLY A 286 -0.25 -23.10 -6.87
CA GLY A 286 -1.67 -23.47 -6.88
C GLY A 286 -2.46 -22.86 -8.04
N ILE A 287 -1.80 -22.66 -9.18
CA ILE A 287 -2.43 -22.33 -10.46
C ILE A 287 -2.82 -23.67 -11.10
N ALA A 288 -4.09 -23.83 -11.49
CA ALA A 288 -4.51 -25.02 -12.23
C ALA A 288 -3.75 -25.07 -13.57
N ALA A 289 -3.09 -26.19 -13.83
CA ALA A 289 -2.29 -26.43 -15.03
C ALA A 289 -3.14 -26.95 -16.19
#